data_AF-A0A1H8HHA7-F1
#
_entry.id   AF-A0A1H8HHA7-F1
#
_cell.length_a   1.000
_cell.length_b   1.000
_cell.length_c   1.000
_cell.angle_alpha   90.00
_cell.angle_beta   90.00
_cell.angle_gamma   90.00
#
_symmetry.space_group_name_H-M   'P 1'
#
loop_
_entity.id
_entity.type
_entity.pdbx_description
1 polymer ?
#
loop_
_entity_poly.entity_id
_entity_poly.type
_entity_poly.pdbx_seq_one_letter_code
_entity_poly.pdbx_strand_id
1 'polypeptide(L)'
;MSFSLKDKVYFDGIANTLIRDSATYSFAIKEPGILQDTFYIPLRIMGVAKDADRLVNCTLTTESESYSNIYQLLTAVIPAGSFTGYLPVKLFKDPILAQKEIKLHLTLTHSDDFDPGVTDQINYLLKVNNFLTRPASWQENFLGRFSQVKYGLIIRETGYEEFTGLQLSIFRFINQTCRNALITYQEEHGVPLLDEFGEAIVFPF
;
A
#
# COMPACT_ATOMS: atom_id res chain seq x y z
N MET A 1 -19.95 -25.94 -33.90
CA MET A 1 -19.55 -24.62 -33.38
C MET A 1 -18.74 -24.86 -32.11
N SER A 2 -17.42 -24.67 -32.13
CA SER A 2 -16.63 -24.72 -30.90
C SER A 2 -16.74 -23.37 -30.19
N PHE A 3 -17.42 -23.34 -29.05
CA PHE A 3 -17.36 -22.18 -28.16
C PHE A 3 -15.98 -22.16 -27.53
N SER A 4 -15.07 -21.34 -28.05
CA SER A 4 -13.81 -21.03 -27.35
C SER A 4 -14.16 -20.02 -26.27
N LEU A 5 -14.12 -20.44 -25.01
CA LEU A 5 -14.20 -19.50 -23.90
C LEU A 5 -12.96 -18.59 -23.96
N LYS A 6 -13.15 -17.28 -23.85
CA LYS A 6 -12.03 -16.34 -23.77
C LYS A 6 -11.29 -16.55 -22.44
N ASP A 7 -9.97 -16.41 -22.46
CA ASP A 7 -9.17 -16.48 -21.24
C ASP A 7 -9.65 -15.38 -20.28
N LYS A 8 -9.52 -15.62 -18.98
CA LYS A 8 -9.99 -14.68 -17.97
C LYS A 8 -8.83 -14.11 -17.18
N VAL A 9 -8.94 -12.88 -16.70
CA VAL A 9 -7.94 -12.21 -15.86
C VAL A 9 -8.56 -11.64 -14.58
N TYR A 10 -7.81 -11.69 -13.48
CA TYR A 10 -8.22 -11.19 -12.18
C TYR A 10 -7.01 -10.70 -11.37
N PHE A 11 -7.24 -9.87 -10.35
CA PHE A 11 -6.21 -9.41 -9.42
C PHE A 11 -5.80 -10.55 -8.49
N ASP A 12 -4.50 -10.84 -8.42
CA ASP A 12 -3.97 -11.93 -7.59
C ASP A 12 -3.77 -11.46 -6.15
N GLY A 13 -4.82 -11.57 -5.35
CA GLY A 13 -4.82 -11.10 -3.96
C GLY A 13 -4.18 -12.06 -2.94
N ILE A 14 -3.59 -13.19 -3.35
CA ILE A 14 -3.25 -14.27 -2.40
C ILE A 14 -1.93 -13.98 -1.67
N ALA A 15 -2.04 -13.42 -0.47
CA ALA A 15 -1.07 -13.62 0.60
C ALA A 15 -1.78 -14.35 1.75
N ASN A 16 -1.39 -15.59 2.02
CA ASN A 16 -1.93 -16.41 3.12
C ASN A 16 -3.48 -16.53 3.15
N THR A 17 -4.08 -17.02 2.06
CA THR A 17 -5.53 -17.38 1.98
C THR A 17 -6.56 -16.25 2.14
N LEU A 18 -6.13 -14.99 2.29
CA LEU A 18 -7.02 -13.81 2.24
C LEU A 18 -6.91 -13.15 0.87
N ILE A 19 -8.05 -12.82 0.26
CA ILE A 19 -8.08 -11.98 -0.95
C ILE A 19 -7.77 -10.55 -0.51
N ARG A 20 -6.59 -10.03 -0.85
CA ARG A 20 -6.31 -8.59 -0.72
C ARG A 20 -6.88 -7.86 -1.93
N ASP A 21 -8.10 -7.37 -1.78
CA ASP A 21 -8.77 -6.46 -2.71
C ASP A 21 -8.29 -5.00 -2.58
N SER A 22 -7.35 -4.74 -1.67
CA SER A 22 -6.88 -3.40 -1.37
C SER A 22 -5.44 -3.36 -0.86
N ALA A 23 -4.78 -2.23 -1.10
CA ALA A 23 -3.49 -1.90 -0.54
C ALA A 23 -3.40 -0.40 -0.23
N THR A 24 -2.52 -0.06 0.72
CA THR A 24 -2.15 1.33 1.00
C THR A 24 -0.70 1.55 0.59
N TYR A 25 -0.48 2.55 -0.24
CA TYR A 25 0.82 3.08 -0.60
C TYR A 25 1.00 4.45 0.06
N SER A 26 2.07 4.61 0.83
CA SER A 26 2.41 5.88 1.47
C SER A 26 3.78 6.37 1.03
N PHE A 27 3.86 7.63 0.59
CA PHE A 27 5.14 8.30 0.38
C PHE A 27 5.86 8.63 1.69
N ALA A 28 5.19 8.58 2.85
CA ALA A 28 5.79 8.92 4.14
C ALA A 28 6.76 7.86 4.67
N ILE A 29 6.68 6.62 4.18
CA ILE A 29 7.64 5.55 4.50
C ILE A 29 8.83 5.50 3.54
N LYS A 30 8.85 6.36 2.51
CA LYS A 30 9.93 6.41 1.52
C LYS A 30 11.01 7.42 1.93
N GLU A 31 12.20 7.27 1.37
CA GLU A 31 13.30 8.21 1.59
C GLU A 31 12.91 9.65 1.19
N PRO A 32 13.36 10.67 1.95
CA PRO A 32 13.15 12.07 1.60
C PRO A 32 13.77 12.38 0.22
N GLY A 33 12.93 12.69 -0.76
CA GLY A 33 13.35 12.99 -2.14
C GLY A 33 12.69 12.12 -3.21
N ILE A 34 12.05 11.00 -2.83
CA ILE A 34 11.25 10.22 -3.75
C ILE A 34 9.96 10.98 -4.08
N LEU A 35 9.85 11.44 -5.33
CA LEU A 35 8.69 12.19 -5.86
C LEU A 35 7.78 11.33 -6.74
N GLN A 36 8.23 10.16 -7.15
CA GLN A 36 7.43 9.20 -7.93
C GLN A 36 7.89 7.78 -7.62
N ASP A 37 6.97 6.82 -7.72
CA ASP A 37 7.24 5.39 -7.61
C ASP A 37 6.24 4.61 -8.48
N THR A 38 6.47 3.33 -8.72
CA THR A 38 5.51 2.46 -9.43
C THR A 38 5.06 1.34 -8.51
N PHE A 39 3.75 1.29 -8.26
CA PHE A 39 3.12 0.20 -7.53
C PHE A 39 2.66 -0.88 -8.52
N TYR A 40 3.06 -2.12 -8.28
CA TYR A 40 2.73 -3.25 -9.16
C TYR A 40 1.61 -4.08 -8.54
N ILE A 41 0.41 -3.98 -9.09
CA ILE A 41 -0.73 -4.79 -8.65
C ILE A 41 -0.62 -6.14 -9.37
N PRO A 42 -0.49 -7.27 -8.66
CA PRO A 42 -0.34 -8.57 -9.28
C PRO A 42 -1.63 -9.02 -9.99
N LEU A 43 -1.47 -9.61 -11.16
CA LEU A 43 -2.53 -10.16 -12.01
C LEU A 43 -2.31 -11.65 -12.24
N ARG A 44 -3.41 -12.38 -12.41
CA ARG A 44 -3.39 -13.80 -12.75
C ARG A 44 -4.48 -14.13 -13.76
N ILE A 45 -4.21 -15.14 -14.58
CA ILE A 45 -5.16 -15.61 -15.59
C ILE A 45 -5.77 -16.96 -15.24
N MET A 46 -6.98 -17.21 -15.76
CA MET A 46 -7.56 -18.54 -15.92
C MET A 46 -7.64 -18.87 -17.40
N GLY A 47 -7.05 -20.00 -17.79
CA GLY A 47 -6.93 -20.40 -19.18
C GLY A 47 -5.52 -20.93 -19.45
N VAL A 48 -5.08 -20.82 -20.69
CA VAL A 48 -3.76 -21.29 -21.11
C VAL A 48 -2.79 -20.10 -21.23
N ALA A 49 -1.52 -20.36 -20.92
CA ALA A 49 -0.45 -19.47 -21.33
C ALA A 49 -0.32 -19.51 -22.87
N LYS A 50 -0.05 -18.35 -23.47
CA LYS A 50 0.18 -18.23 -24.91
C LYS A 50 1.61 -17.75 -25.17
N ASP A 51 2.17 -18.08 -26.32
CA ASP A 51 3.51 -17.65 -26.75
C ASP A 51 3.52 -16.20 -27.28
N ALA A 52 2.70 -15.33 -26.68
CA ALA A 52 2.62 -13.91 -27.01
C ALA A 52 2.21 -13.11 -25.76
N ASP A 53 2.70 -11.88 -25.69
CA ASP A 53 2.28 -10.90 -24.69
C ASP A 53 0.81 -10.55 -24.91
N ARG A 54 0.03 -10.54 -23.82
CA ARG A 54 -1.40 -10.26 -23.86
C ARG A 54 -1.73 -9.04 -23.03
N LEU A 55 -2.49 -8.11 -23.60
CA LEU A 55 -2.83 -6.85 -22.95
C LEU A 55 -4.01 -7.03 -22.00
N VAL A 56 -3.95 -6.33 -20.86
CA VAL A 56 -5.02 -6.31 -19.87
C VAL A 56 -5.59 -4.90 -19.77
N ASN A 57 -6.91 -4.79 -19.88
CA ASN A 57 -7.62 -3.52 -19.72
C ASN A 57 -8.10 -3.32 -18.29
N CYS A 58 -7.99 -2.08 -17.83
CA CYS A 58 -8.46 -1.65 -16.53
C CYS A 58 -9.03 -0.23 -16.63
N THR A 59 -10.15 0.00 -15.96
CA THR A 59 -10.79 1.32 -15.84
C THR A 59 -10.81 1.78 -14.39
N LEU A 60 -11.03 3.07 -14.19
CA LEU A 60 -11.20 3.66 -12.87
C LEU A 60 -12.61 4.25 -12.72
N THR A 61 -13.04 4.50 -11.47
CA THR A 61 -14.26 5.28 -11.21
C THR A 61 -14.05 6.75 -11.56
N THR A 62 -15.12 7.49 -11.88
CA THR A 62 -15.04 8.93 -12.18
C THR A 62 -14.40 9.75 -11.06
N GLU A 63 -14.62 9.35 -9.79
CA GLU A 63 -13.94 9.97 -8.65
C GLU A 63 -12.42 9.75 -8.73
N SER A 64 -11.99 8.53 -9.04
CA SER A 64 -10.58 8.18 -9.16
C SER A 64 -9.91 8.91 -10.33
N GLU A 65 -10.63 9.10 -11.44
CA GLU A 65 -10.15 9.86 -12.62
C GLU A 65 -9.83 11.33 -12.31
N SER A 66 -10.48 11.91 -11.29
CA SER A 66 -10.21 13.30 -10.86
C SER A 66 -8.80 13.50 -10.28
N TYR A 67 -8.10 12.43 -9.93
CA TYR A 67 -6.74 12.45 -9.35
C TYR A 67 -5.64 12.19 -10.39
N SER A 68 -5.87 12.49 -11.67
CA SER A 68 -4.94 12.22 -12.78
C SER A 68 -3.56 12.90 -12.67
N ASN A 69 -3.38 13.89 -11.79
CA ASN A 69 -2.08 14.46 -11.43
C ASN A 69 -1.24 13.58 -10.49
N ILE A 70 -1.87 12.59 -9.84
CA ILE A 70 -1.28 11.79 -8.76
C ILE A 70 -0.99 10.37 -9.19
N TYR A 71 -1.59 9.92 -10.29
CA TYR A 71 -1.30 8.61 -10.85
C TYR A 71 -1.27 8.64 -12.38
N GLN A 72 -0.57 7.67 -12.93
CA GLN A 72 -0.63 7.30 -14.34
C GLN A 72 -0.77 5.77 -14.40
N LEU A 73 -1.86 5.30 -15.00
CA LEU A 73 -2.03 3.89 -15.29
C LEU A 73 -1.13 3.51 -16.47
N LEU A 74 -0.23 2.55 -16.27
CA LEU A 74 0.64 2.05 -17.33
C LEU A 74 0.04 0.79 -17.95
N THR A 75 0.55 0.41 -19.13
CA THR A 75 0.09 -0.78 -19.85
C THR A 75 0.30 -2.04 -19.01
N ALA A 76 -0.79 -2.76 -18.75
CA ALA A 76 -0.75 -4.06 -18.08
C ALA A 76 -0.61 -5.19 -19.11
N VAL A 77 0.30 -6.12 -18.82
CA VAL A 77 0.65 -7.21 -19.72
C VAL A 77 0.77 -8.51 -18.94
N ILE A 78 0.21 -9.58 -19.51
CA ILE A 78 0.57 -10.96 -19.15
C ILE A 78 1.63 -11.41 -20.16
N PRO A 79 2.90 -11.58 -19.76
CA PRO A 79 3.97 -11.93 -20.68
C PRO A 79 3.75 -13.28 -21.38
N ALA A 80 4.37 -13.45 -22.54
CA ALA A 80 4.41 -14.72 -23.25
C ALA A 80 4.87 -15.87 -22.33
N GLY A 81 4.19 -17.02 -22.42
CA GLY A 81 4.44 -18.21 -21.59
C GLY A 81 4.06 -18.07 -20.11
N SER A 82 3.54 -16.92 -19.67
CA SER A 82 3.21 -16.67 -18.27
C SER A 82 1.71 -16.83 -17.95
N PHE A 83 1.45 -17.18 -16.70
CA PHE A 83 0.11 -17.17 -16.09
C PHE A 83 -0.14 -15.94 -15.19
N THR A 84 0.90 -15.13 -14.97
CA THR A 84 0.89 -13.97 -14.09
C THR A 84 1.49 -12.76 -14.78
N GLY A 85 1.10 -11.58 -14.31
CA GLY A 85 1.65 -10.31 -14.75
C GLY A 85 1.34 -9.22 -13.73
N TYR A 86 1.47 -7.98 -14.14
CA TYR A 86 1.25 -6.83 -13.26
C TYR A 86 0.47 -5.72 -13.96
N LEU A 87 -0.38 -5.04 -13.21
CA LEU A 87 -0.91 -3.72 -13.55
C LEU A 87 -0.01 -2.67 -12.87
N PRO A 88 0.86 -1.97 -13.60
CA PRO A 88 1.72 -0.96 -13.03
C PRO A 88 0.94 0.35 -12.89
N VAL A 89 0.87 0.86 -11.66
CA VAL A 89 0.32 2.17 -11.35
C VAL A 89 1.46 3.08 -10.96
N LYS A 90 1.84 4.00 -11.84
CA LYS A 90 2.84 5.01 -11.52
C LYS A 90 2.20 6.08 -10.65
N LEU A 91 2.81 6.38 -9.51
CA LEU A 91 2.31 7.31 -8.52
C LEU A 91 3.23 8.52 -8.44
N PHE A 92 2.64 9.70 -8.28
CA PHE A 92 3.34 10.97 -8.13
C PHE A 92 3.02 11.58 -6.77
N LYS A 93 4.05 12.08 -6.11
CA LYS A 93 3.92 12.77 -4.84
C LYS A 93 3.31 14.15 -5.10
N ASP A 94 2.17 14.41 -4.48
CA ASP A 94 1.46 15.68 -4.54
C ASP A 94 1.22 16.21 -3.11
N PRO A 95 1.29 17.54 -2.87
CA PRO A 95 1.01 18.12 -1.57
C PRO A 95 -0.33 17.68 -0.95
N ILE A 96 -1.36 17.41 -1.76
CA ILE A 96 -2.67 16.96 -1.26
C ILE A 96 -2.59 15.63 -0.51
N LEU A 97 -1.61 14.78 -0.84
CA LEU A 97 -1.41 13.48 -0.22
C LEU A 97 -0.98 13.59 1.24
N ALA A 98 -0.38 14.71 1.65
CA ALA A 98 -0.07 14.96 3.05
C ALA A 98 -1.32 15.30 3.89
N GLN A 99 -2.40 15.74 3.23
CA GLN A 99 -3.63 16.20 3.87
C GLN A 99 -4.72 15.14 3.90
N LYS A 100 -4.80 14.30 2.85
CA LYS A 100 -5.81 13.26 2.74
C LYS A 100 -5.32 12.03 2.00
N GLU A 101 -5.95 10.90 2.31
CA GLU A 101 -5.80 9.66 1.56
C GLU A 101 -6.69 9.70 0.32
N ILE A 102 -6.10 9.40 -0.83
CA ILE A 102 -6.80 9.25 -2.11
C ILE A 102 -7.07 7.78 -2.35
N LYS A 103 -8.24 7.48 -2.91
CA LYS A 103 -8.70 6.12 -3.21
C LYS A 103 -8.83 5.95 -4.71
N LEU A 104 -8.02 5.07 -5.28
CA LEU A 104 -8.09 4.67 -6.68
C LEU A 104 -8.84 3.34 -6.74
N HIS A 105 -10.05 3.38 -7.25
CA HIS A 105 -10.88 2.20 -7.48
C HIS A 105 -10.64 1.70 -8.91
N LEU A 106 -9.97 0.56 -9.03
CA LEU A 106 -9.59 -0.07 -10.28
C LEU A 106 -10.51 -1.26 -10.57
N THR A 107 -10.97 -1.37 -11.81
CA THR A 107 -11.81 -2.48 -12.27
C THR A 107 -11.27 -3.06 -13.57
N LEU A 108 -11.03 -4.36 -13.60
CA LEU A 108 -10.65 -5.07 -14.82
C LEU A 108 -11.83 -5.13 -15.78
N THR A 109 -11.57 -4.82 -17.05
CA THR A 109 -12.59 -4.78 -18.11
C THR A 109 -12.20 -5.67 -19.28
N HIS A 110 -13.13 -5.83 -20.22
CA HIS A 110 -12.88 -6.57 -21.45
C HIS A 110 -11.67 -5.99 -22.21
N SER A 111 -10.79 -6.88 -22.66
CA SER A 111 -9.65 -6.59 -23.54
C SER A 111 -9.68 -7.54 -24.73
N ASP A 112 -8.84 -7.34 -25.74
CA ASP A 112 -8.78 -8.24 -26.90
C ASP A 112 -8.44 -9.69 -26.51
N ASP A 113 -7.62 -9.87 -25.48
CA ASP A 113 -7.15 -11.17 -25.01
C ASP A 113 -7.95 -11.77 -23.85
N PHE A 114 -8.51 -10.93 -22.97
CA PHE A 114 -9.12 -11.38 -21.72
C PHE A 114 -10.52 -10.84 -21.44
N ASP A 115 -11.33 -11.67 -20.81
CA ASP A 115 -12.54 -11.29 -20.08
C ASP A 115 -12.27 -11.13 -18.56
N PRO A 116 -13.04 -10.30 -17.85
CA PRO A 116 -12.98 -10.26 -16.39
C PRO A 116 -13.27 -11.64 -15.77
N GLY A 117 -12.44 -12.03 -14.80
CA GLY A 117 -12.44 -13.36 -14.19
C GLY A 117 -13.42 -13.55 -13.06
N VAL A 118 -12.88 -13.85 -11.88
CA VAL A 118 -13.63 -14.10 -10.65
C VAL A 118 -14.25 -12.79 -10.16
N THR A 119 -15.57 -12.72 -10.01
CA THR A 119 -16.30 -11.48 -9.68
C THR A 119 -15.74 -10.73 -8.47
N ASP A 120 -15.25 -11.46 -7.45
CA ASP A 120 -14.71 -10.86 -6.22
C ASP A 120 -13.24 -10.40 -6.35
N GLN A 121 -12.61 -10.59 -7.52
CA GLN A 121 -11.20 -10.30 -7.78
C GLN A 121 -10.99 -9.44 -9.04
N ILE A 122 -12.05 -8.84 -9.58
CA ILE A 122 -11.95 -7.89 -10.70
C ILE A 122 -11.91 -6.44 -10.25
N ASN A 123 -12.11 -6.18 -8.95
CA ASN A 123 -12.02 -4.87 -8.34
C ASN A 123 -10.82 -4.78 -7.40
N TYR A 124 -10.14 -3.65 -7.39
CA TYR A 124 -9.02 -3.37 -6.50
C TYR A 124 -9.06 -1.93 -6.00
N LEU A 125 -8.80 -1.72 -4.72
CA LEU A 125 -8.71 -0.41 -4.09
C LEU A 125 -7.27 -0.09 -3.70
N LEU A 126 -6.63 0.79 -4.46
CA LEU A 126 -5.33 1.35 -4.10
C LEU A 126 -5.51 2.68 -3.37
N LYS A 127 -5.13 2.71 -2.10
CA LYS A 127 -5.10 3.92 -1.26
C LYS A 127 -3.74 4.56 -1.37
N VAL A 128 -3.68 5.86 -1.63
CA VAL A 128 -2.43 6.61 -1.81
C VAL A 128 -2.42 7.80 -0.86
N ASN A 129 -1.34 7.96 -0.10
CA ASN A 129 -1.15 9.09 0.81
C ASN A 129 0.34 9.43 0.98
N ASN A 130 0.61 10.51 1.71
CA ASN A 130 1.95 10.94 2.11
C ASN A 130 1.96 11.25 3.62
N PHE A 131 1.28 10.40 4.37
CA PHE A 131 1.34 10.39 5.82
C PHE A 131 1.35 8.96 6.34
N LEU A 132 1.92 8.77 7.52
CA LEU A 132 1.98 7.46 8.14
C LEU A 132 0.56 7.03 8.54
N THR A 133 0.04 6.02 7.84
CA THR A 133 -1.29 5.47 8.17
C THR A 133 -1.13 4.45 9.28
N ARG A 134 -2.11 4.38 10.18
CA ARG A 134 -2.15 3.34 11.20
C ARG A 134 -2.10 1.96 10.53
N PRO A 135 -1.05 1.15 10.76
CA PRO A 135 -1.01 -0.19 10.21
C PRO A 135 -2.07 -1.06 10.89
N ALA A 136 -2.66 -2.00 10.15
CA ALA A 136 -3.63 -2.96 10.71
C ALA A 136 -3.04 -3.77 11.87
N SER A 137 -1.73 -3.93 11.88
CA SER A 137 -0.98 -4.63 12.92
C SER A 137 -0.70 -3.80 14.18
N TRP A 138 -1.06 -2.51 14.20
CA TRP A 138 -0.81 -1.62 15.33
C TRP A 138 -1.40 -2.15 16.64
N GLN A 139 -0.52 -2.45 17.60
CA GLN A 139 -0.90 -2.96 18.92
C GLN A 139 -0.99 -1.82 19.95
N GLU A 140 -2.18 -1.25 20.15
CA GLU A 140 -2.37 -0.16 21.14
C GLU A 140 -1.95 -0.58 22.55
N ASN A 141 -2.14 -1.85 22.90
CA ASN A 141 -1.74 -2.41 24.19
C ASN A 141 -0.22 -2.43 24.41
N PHE A 142 0.61 -2.22 23.39
CA PHE A 142 2.08 -2.20 23.56
C PHE A 142 2.70 -0.89 23.08
N LEU A 143 2.07 -0.25 22.09
CA LEU A 143 2.56 0.95 21.44
C LEU A 143 1.76 2.19 21.84
N GLY A 144 0.63 2.05 22.53
CA GLY A 144 -0.26 3.16 22.92
C GLY A 144 -1.10 3.70 21.76
N ARG A 145 -1.72 4.87 21.97
CA ARG A 145 -2.48 5.59 20.95
C ARG A 145 -1.62 5.82 19.72
N PHE A 146 -2.20 5.57 18.55
CA PHE A 146 -1.55 5.83 17.27
C PHE A 146 -1.44 7.33 17.04
N SER A 147 -0.26 7.76 16.60
CA SER A 147 -0.03 9.04 15.95
C SER A 147 1.03 8.86 14.87
N GLN A 148 0.99 9.69 13.84
CA GLN A 148 1.92 9.64 12.71
C GLN A 148 3.35 9.88 13.18
N VAL A 149 3.55 10.90 14.02
CA VAL A 149 4.89 11.22 14.53
C VAL A 149 5.45 10.07 15.35
N LYS A 150 4.61 9.38 16.15
CA LYS A 150 5.02 8.22 16.92
C LYS A 150 5.37 7.02 16.05
N TYR A 151 4.55 6.73 15.04
CA TYR A 151 4.86 5.64 14.12
C TYR A 151 6.16 5.93 13.34
N GLY A 152 6.35 7.18 12.92
CA GLY A 152 7.58 7.62 12.26
C GLY A 152 8.81 7.51 13.15
N LEU A 153 8.67 7.84 14.44
CA LEU A 153 9.71 7.61 15.44
C LEU A 153 10.08 6.13 15.54
N ILE A 154 9.10 5.22 15.61
CA ILE A 154 9.36 3.77 15.67
C ILE A 154 10.13 3.31 14.44
N ILE A 155 9.66 3.66 13.24
CA ILE A 155 10.34 3.26 11.99
C ILE A 155 11.77 3.82 11.97
N ARG A 156 11.95 5.10 12.30
CA ARG A 156 13.26 5.78 12.28
C ARG A 156 14.26 5.15 13.25
N GLU A 157 13.84 4.87 14.47
CA GLU A 157 14.73 4.40 15.53
C GLU A 157 14.94 2.88 15.53
N THR A 158 14.02 2.12 14.96
CA THR A 158 14.01 0.65 15.11
C THR A 158 13.85 -0.13 13.80
N GLY A 159 13.40 0.51 12.72
CA GLY A 159 13.10 -0.12 11.43
C GLY A 159 11.82 -0.95 11.38
N TYR A 160 11.03 -1.04 12.46
CA TYR A 160 9.80 -1.83 12.47
C TYR A 160 8.61 -1.08 11.85
N GLU A 161 8.00 -1.67 10.83
CA GLU A 161 6.78 -1.20 10.15
C GLU A 161 5.56 -2.15 10.31
N GLU A 162 5.80 -3.41 10.71
CA GLU A 162 4.78 -4.45 10.84
C GLU A 162 4.88 -5.12 12.22
N PHE A 163 3.75 -5.23 12.92
CA PHE A 163 3.73 -5.65 14.33
C PHE A 163 2.98 -6.99 14.58
N THR A 164 2.54 -7.68 13.53
CA THR A 164 1.86 -8.97 13.65
C THR A 164 2.83 -10.05 14.14
N GLY A 165 2.44 -10.76 15.21
CA GLY A 165 3.21 -11.90 15.73
C GLY A 165 4.52 -11.54 16.44
N LEU A 166 4.78 -10.26 16.72
CA LEU A 166 5.96 -9.86 17.48
C LEU A 166 5.86 -10.31 18.95
N GLN A 167 7.01 -10.74 19.50
CA GLN A 167 7.13 -11.12 20.91
C GLN A 167 7.19 -9.90 21.82
N LEU A 168 6.81 -10.07 23.10
CA LEU A 168 6.84 -9.00 24.11
C LEU A 168 8.23 -8.37 24.28
N SER A 169 9.30 -9.15 24.14
CA SER A 169 10.68 -8.64 24.18
C SER A 169 10.97 -7.63 23.08
N ILE A 170 10.43 -7.84 21.87
CA ILE A 170 10.57 -6.91 20.74
C ILE A 170 9.79 -5.62 21.03
N PHE A 171 8.57 -5.74 21.55
CA PHE A 171 7.82 -4.54 21.98
C PHE A 171 8.57 -3.75 23.05
N ARG A 172 9.20 -4.40 24.04
CA ARG A 172 10.04 -3.73 25.03
C ARG A 172 11.25 -3.03 24.41
N PHE A 173 11.92 -3.69 23.46
CA PHE A 173 13.02 -3.09 22.72
C PHE A 173 12.57 -1.83 21.97
N ILE A 174 11.43 -1.88 21.25
CA ILE A 174 10.88 -0.73 20.54
C ILE A 174 10.57 0.41 21.51
N ASN A 175 9.84 0.14 22.59
CA ASN A 175 9.46 1.14 23.58
C ASN A 175 10.71 1.79 24.22
N GLN A 176 11.71 0.99 24.62
CA GLN A 176 12.93 1.50 25.25
C GLN A 176 13.75 2.37 24.30
N THR A 177 13.93 1.92 23.05
CA THR A 177 14.71 2.66 22.06
C THR A 177 14.06 4.00 21.74
N CYS A 178 12.74 4.01 21.55
CA CYS A 178 12.00 5.25 21.29
C CYS A 178 12.00 6.19 22.50
N ARG A 179 11.91 5.66 23.73
CA ARG A 179 12.01 6.48 24.95
C ARG A 179 13.37 7.16 25.07
N ASN A 180 14.45 6.44 24.79
CA ASN A 180 15.79 7.02 24.79
C ASN A 180 15.88 8.17 23.77
N ALA A 181 15.37 7.97 22.55
CA ALA A 181 15.34 9.00 21.52
C ALA A 181 14.50 10.23 21.93
N LEU A 182 13.37 10.04 22.62
CA LEU A 182 12.55 11.14 23.14
C LEU A 182 13.27 11.95 24.23
N ILE A 183 14.02 11.28 25.11
CA ILE A 183 14.85 11.94 26.14
C ILE A 183 15.91 12.79 25.46
N THR A 184 16.67 12.23 24.52
CA THR A 184 17.69 12.98 23.76
C THR A 184 17.09 14.18 23.04
N TYR A 185 15.95 14.01 22.37
CA TYR A 185 15.25 15.12 21.71
C TYR A 185 14.88 16.23 22.69
N GLN A 186 14.33 15.88 23.86
CA GLN A 186 13.92 16.83 24.88
C GLN A 186 15.11 17.58 25.49
N GLU A 187 16.25 16.90 25.68
CA GLU A 187 17.49 17.52 26.15
C GLU A 187 18.04 18.52 25.12
N GLU A 188 17.97 18.21 23.83
CA GLU A 188 18.45 19.07 22.75
C GLU A 188 17.54 20.28 22.47
N HIS A 189 16.22 20.12 22.58
CA HIS A 189 15.24 21.12 22.15
C HIS A 189 14.53 21.83 23.32
N GLY A 190 14.67 21.34 24.56
CA GLY A 190 14.03 21.88 25.76
C GLY A 190 12.50 21.66 25.83
N VAL A 191 11.91 20.96 24.87
CA VAL A 191 10.48 20.65 24.77
C VAL A 191 10.27 19.19 24.38
N PRO A 192 9.17 18.55 24.84
CA PRO A 192 8.86 17.19 24.41
C PRO A 192 8.52 17.14 22.92
N LEU A 193 8.80 16.01 22.26
CA LEU A 193 8.32 15.76 20.92
C LEU A 193 6.80 15.58 20.96
N LEU A 194 6.10 16.47 20.26
CA LEU A 194 4.64 16.45 20.14
C LEU A 194 4.22 15.69 18.88
N ASP A 195 3.04 15.08 18.93
CA ASP A 195 2.40 14.49 17.77
C ASP A 195 1.58 15.52 16.97
N GLU A 196 0.95 15.06 15.88
CA GLU A 196 0.10 15.90 15.02
C GLU A 196 -1.15 16.45 15.71
N PHE A 197 -1.50 15.98 16.92
CA PHE A 197 -2.60 16.47 17.73
C PHE A 197 -2.13 17.44 18.83
N GLY A 198 -0.83 17.71 18.92
CA GLY A 198 -0.23 18.54 19.97
C GLY A 198 -0.06 17.81 21.31
N GLU A 199 -0.19 16.48 21.32
CA GLU A 199 0.02 15.65 22.51
C GLU A 199 1.47 15.16 22.57
N ALA A 200 2.05 15.10 23.77
CA ALA A 200 3.41 14.59 23.93
C ALA A 200 3.46 13.08 23.66
N ILE A 201 4.46 12.63 22.89
CA ILE A 201 4.60 11.22 22.56
C ILE A 201 5.03 10.45 23.80
N VAL A 202 4.20 9.48 24.21
CA VAL A 202 4.46 8.61 25.37
C VAL A 202 4.26 7.15 25.00
N PHE A 203 5.11 6.28 25.54
CA PHE A 203 5.06 4.85 25.33
C PHE A 203 4.55 4.16 26.61
N PRO A 204 3.51 3.30 26.54
CA PRO A 204 2.83 2.79 27.73
C PRO A 204 3.64 1.78 28.56
N PHE A 205 4.63 1.11 27.97
CA PHE A 205 5.44 0.08 28.63
C PHE A 205 6.89 0.52 28.75
#